data_AF-A0A4R6RIL7-F1
#
_entry.id   AF-A0A4R6RIL7-F1
#
_cell.length_a   1.000
_cell.length_b   1.000
_cell.length_c   1.000
_cell.angle_alpha   90.00
_cell.angle_beta   90.00
_cell.angle_gamma   90.00
#
_symmetry.space_group_name_H-M   'P 1'
#
loop_
_entity.id
_entity.type
_entity.pdbx_description
1 polymer ?
#
loop_
_entity_poly.entity_id
_entity_poly.type
_entity_poly.pdbx_seq_one_letter_code
_entity_poly.pdbx_strand_id
1 'polypeptide(L)'
;MTIKCRDIPEKANDYVDRDGPVGDRLGVALHIAMCSNCRTYVRGLRLTRRIAAASFRTEAPDAVVTRLGLGDGPSTDTGKGAP
;
A
#
# COMPACT_ATOMS: atom_id res chain seq x y z
N MET A 1 -7.22 24.44 -11.36
CA MET A 1 -5.83 24.00 -11.62
C MET A 1 -4.95 24.51 -10.49
N THR A 2 -5.13 23.95 -9.28
CA THR A 2 -4.56 24.55 -8.06
C THR A 2 -4.04 23.48 -7.10
N ILE A 3 -3.48 22.39 -7.62
CA ILE A 3 -2.77 21.40 -6.80
C ILE A 3 -1.28 21.70 -6.91
N LYS A 4 -0.65 22.01 -5.77
CA LYS A 4 0.79 22.24 -5.67
C LYS A 4 1.47 20.92 -5.30
N CYS A 5 2.75 20.79 -5.64
CA CYS A 5 3.53 19.59 -5.32
C CYS A 5 3.51 19.25 -3.81
N ARG A 6 3.39 20.26 -2.94
CA ARG A 6 3.30 20.06 -1.47
C ARG A 6 2.00 19.44 -0.99
N ASP A 7 0.92 19.56 -1.78
CA ASP A 7 -0.39 19.02 -1.44
C ASP A 7 -0.50 17.54 -1.86
N ILE A 8 0.47 17.05 -2.65
CA ILE A 8 0.50 15.69 -3.17
C ILE A 8 0.68 14.66 -2.04
N PRO A 9 1.61 14.77 -1.08
CA PRO A 9 1.76 13.79 -0.01
C PRO A 9 0.48 13.56 0.81
N GLU A 10 -0.27 14.64 1.09
CA GLU A 10 -1.53 14.56 1.82
C GLU A 10 -2.62 13.83 1.01
N LYS A 11 -2.74 14.16 -0.28
CA LYS A 11 -3.74 13.55 -1.18
C LYS A 11 -3.28 12.24 -1.82
N ALA A 12 -2.02 11.85 -1.66
CA ALA A 12 -1.43 10.70 -2.34
C ALA A 12 -1.99 9.39 -1.82
N ASN A 13 -2.33 9.32 -0.53
CA ASN A 13 -2.92 8.12 0.06
C ASN A 13 -4.30 7.86 -0.55
N ASP A 14 -5.20 8.86 -0.49
CA ASP A 14 -6.54 8.81 -1.11
C ASP A 14 -6.47 8.49 -2.61
N TYR A 15 -5.50 9.09 -3.32
CA TYR A 15 -5.29 8.83 -4.74
C TYR A 15 -4.82 7.38 -5.01
N VAL A 16 -3.96 6.82 -4.16
CA VAL A 16 -3.47 5.44 -4.28
C VAL A 16 -4.53 4.42 -3.88
N ASP A 17 -5.35 4.74 -2.87
CA ASP A 17 -6.45 3.91 -2.39
C ASP A 17 -7.69 3.99 -3.28
N ARG A 18 -7.70 4.94 -4.23
CA ARG A 18 -8.90 5.27 -5.01
C ARG A 18 -10.07 5.54 -4.06
N ASP A 19 -9.80 6.34 -3.04
CA ASP A 19 -10.76 6.91 -2.12
C ASP A 19 -10.92 8.42 -2.37
N GLY A 20 -12.06 8.97 -1.96
CA GLY A 20 -12.40 10.40 -2.12
C GLY A 20 -13.08 10.81 -3.44
N PRO A 21 -13.47 12.10 -3.59
CA PRO A 21 -14.25 12.61 -4.72
C PRO A 21 -13.51 12.48 -6.06
N VAL A 22 -14.23 12.08 -7.12
CA VAL A 22 -13.66 11.83 -8.46
C VAL A 22 -12.94 13.06 -9.04
N GLY A 23 -13.42 14.27 -8.72
CA GLY A 23 -12.82 15.54 -9.16
C GLY A 23 -11.40 15.76 -8.60
N ASP A 24 -11.18 15.42 -7.33
CA ASP A 24 -9.87 15.54 -6.69
C ASP A 24 -8.87 14.56 -7.29
N ARG A 25 -9.32 13.35 -7.61
CA ARG A 25 -8.48 12.34 -8.29
C ARG A 25 -8.04 12.79 -9.68
N LEU A 26 -8.95 13.41 -10.45
CA LEU A 26 -8.62 13.96 -11.76
C LEU A 26 -7.61 15.11 -11.65
N GLY A 27 -7.76 15.98 -10.65
CA GLY A 27 -6.79 17.06 -10.39
C GLY A 27 -5.39 16.53 -10.06
N VAL A 28 -5.30 15.51 -9.20
CA VAL A 28 -4.03 14.86 -8.84
C VAL A 28 -3.44 14.09 -10.03
N ALA A 29 -4.27 13.38 -10.80
CA ALA A 29 -3.83 12.66 -11.99
C ALA A 29 -3.23 13.60 -13.04
N LEU A 30 -3.88 14.75 -13.28
CA LEU A 30 -3.36 15.78 -14.18
C LEU A 30 -2.02 16.35 -13.69
N HIS A 31 -1.92 16.64 -12.39
CA HIS A 31 -0.67 17.15 -11.80
C HIS A 31 0.49 16.14 -11.94
N ILE A 32 0.25 14.86 -11.64
CA ILE A 32 1.25 13.80 -11.81
C ILE A 32 1.62 13.58 -13.28
N ALA A 33 0.67 13.78 -14.20
CA ALA A 33 0.94 13.71 -15.62
C ALA A 33 1.97 14.77 -16.06
N MET A 34 1.88 15.98 -15.51
CA MET A 34 2.71 17.13 -15.88
C MET A 34 3.99 17.30 -15.03
N CYS A 35 4.02 16.77 -13.80
CA CYS A 35 5.16 16.89 -12.88
C CYS A 35 5.92 15.57 -12.74
N SER A 36 7.16 15.52 -13.24
CA SER A 36 8.05 14.35 -13.16
C SER A 36 8.38 13.96 -11.71
N ASN A 37 8.60 14.94 -10.83
CA ASN A 37 8.93 14.68 -9.42
C ASN A 37 7.77 13.96 -8.70
N CYS A 38 6.55 14.47 -8.86
CA CYS A 38 5.36 13.85 -8.27
C CYS A 38 5.08 12.46 -8.86
N ARG A 39 5.41 12.25 -10.14
CA ARG A 39 5.34 10.93 -10.78
C ARG A 39 6.30 9.92 -10.14
N THR A 40 7.54 10.32 -9.86
CA THR A 40 8.52 9.45 -9.18
C THR A 40 8.08 9.16 -7.75
N TYR A 41 7.62 10.17 -7.01
CA TYR A 41 7.09 10.01 -5.66
C TYR A 41 5.95 8.97 -5.60
N VAL A 42 4.93 9.11 -6.44
CA VAL A 42 3.79 8.19 -6.46
C VAL A 42 4.18 6.78 -6.94
N ARG A 43 5.16 6.66 -7.84
CA ARG A 43 5.73 5.35 -8.22
C ARG A 43 6.39 4.67 -7.02
N GLY A 44 7.20 5.40 -6.25
CA GLY A 44 7.83 4.91 -5.03
C GLY A 44 6.79 4.45 -4.00
N LEU A 45 5.77 5.29 -3.75
CA LEU A 45 4.69 4.95 -2.82
C LEU A 45 3.96 3.65 -3.22
N ARG A 46 3.65 3.48 -4.52
CA ARG A 46 3.04 2.24 -5.03
C ARG A 46 3.96 1.03 -4.90
N LEU A 47 5.27 1.21 -5.08
CA LEU A 47 6.24 0.13 -4.90
C LEU A 47 6.32 -0.29 -3.43
N THR A 48 6.44 0.66 -2.51
CA THR A 48 6.42 0.39 -1.06
C THR A 48 5.16 -0.36 -0.65
N ARG A 49 3.99 0.07 -1.15
CA ARG A 49 2.72 -0.62 -0.89
C ARG A 49 2.72 -2.05 -1.44
N ARG A 50 3.24 -2.28 -2.65
CA ARG A 50 3.35 -3.63 -3.24
C ARG A 50 4.27 -4.52 -2.42
N ILE A 51 5.43 -4.00 -2.00
CA ILE A 51 6.38 -4.73 -1.17
C ILE A 51 5.71 -5.07 0.16
N ALA A 52 5.14 -4.09 0.86
CA ALA A 52 4.42 -4.31 2.11
C ALA A 52 3.30 -5.36 1.94
N ALA A 53 2.45 -5.22 0.93
CA ALA A 53 1.38 -6.17 0.64
C ALA A 53 1.88 -7.56 0.24
N ALA A 54 3.09 -7.69 -0.32
CA ALA A 54 3.71 -8.97 -0.60
C ALA A 54 4.28 -9.59 0.68
N SER A 55 4.89 -8.79 1.56
CA SER A 55 5.39 -9.23 2.87
C SER A 55 4.30 -9.78 3.78
N PHE A 56 3.08 -9.24 3.69
CA PHE A 56 1.93 -9.74 4.45
C PHE A 56 1.22 -10.96 3.82
N ARG A 57 1.51 -11.32 2.57
CA ARG A 57 0.93 -12.51 1.92
C ARG A 57 1.75 -13.78 2.13
N THR A 58 3.03 -13.63 2.44
CA THR A 58 3.86 -14.76 2.84
C THR A 58 3.59 -14.99 4.32
N GLU A 59 3.10 -16.19 4.68
CA GLU A 59 3.02 -16.64 6.07
C GLU A 59 4.38 -16.33 6.72
N ALA A 60 4.38 -15.47 7.74
CA ALA A 60 5.62 -15.16 8.44
C ALA A 60 6.16 -16.48 9.01
N PRO A 61 7.43 -16.85 8.74
CA PRO A 61 7.98 -18.08 9.29
C PRO A 61 7.80 -18.07 10.81
N ASP A 62 7.30 -19.16 11.39
CA ASP A 62 6.98 -19.24 12.82
C ASP A 62 8.16 -18.79 13.71
N ALA A 63 9.39 -19.07 13.28
CA ALA A 63 10.61 -18.63 13.95
C ALA A 63 10.73 -17.10 14.09
N VAL A 64 10.21 -16.34 13.12
CA VAL A 64 10.15 -14.87 13.15
C VAL A 64 9.03 -14.40 14.07
N VAL A 65 7.85 -15.03 14.00
CA VAL A 65 6.69 -14.72 14.86
C VAL A 65 7.02 -14.96 16.34
N THR A 66 7.67 -16.09 16.66
CA THR A 66 8.13 -16.42 18.01
C THR A 66 9.19 -15.43 18.51
N ARG A 67 10.16 -15.04 17.68
CA ARG A 67 11.20 -14.07 18.08
C ARG A 67 10.66 -12.65 18.29
N LEU A 68 9.62 -12.28 17.54
CA LEU A 68 8.96 -10.98 17.69
C LEU A 68 7.92 -10.97 18.81
N GLY A 69 7.62 -12.11 19.43
CA GLY A 69 6.63 -12.21 20.51
C GLY A 69 5.20 -11.92 20.06
N LEU A 70 4.90 -12.07 18.77
CA LEU A 70 3.60 -11.75 18.16
C LEU A 70 2.60 -12.93 18.16
N GLY A 71 2.96 -14.05 18.78
CA GLY A 71 2.15 -15.26 18.81
C GLY A 71 1.19 -15.31 19.99
N ASP A 72 -0.05 -14.90 19.78
CA ASP A 72 -1.19 -15.36 20.60
C ASP A 72 -1.64 -16.72 20.02
N GLY A 73 -1.44 -17.83 20.75
CA GLY A 73 -1.91 -19.16 20.30
C GLY A 73 -3.44 -19.32 20.38
N PRO A 74 -4.03 -20.50 20.08
CA PRO A 74 -3.80 -21.43 18.98
C PRO A 74 -4.90 -21.25 17.90
N SER A 75 -4.53 -21.10 16.63
CA SER A 75 -5.48 -21.24 15.51
C SER A 75 -5.19 -22.54 14.77
N THR A 76 -6.00 -23.54 15.09
CA THR A 76 -6.14 -24.80 14.37
C THR A 76 -6.54 -24.57 12.91
N ASP A 77 -5.72 -25.05 11.97
CA ASP A 77 -6.17 -25.48 10.64
C ASP A 77 -5.47 -26.80 10.30
N THR A 78 -6.10 -27.89 10.76
CA THR A 78 -5.95 -29.20 10.15
C THR A 78 -6.99 -29.27 9.03
N GLY A 79 -6.57 -29.04 7.78
CA GLY A 79 -7.51 -28.94 6.68
C GLY A 79 -6.93 -29.21 5.29
N LYS A 80 -6.12 -30.25 5.11
CA LYS A 80 -5.87 -30.80 3.75
C LYS A 80 -5.93 -32.31 3.72
N GLY A 81 -7.10 -32.82 3.34
CA GLY A 81 -7.29 -34.17 2.84
C GLY A 81 -6.97 -34.28 1.35
N ALA A 82 -6.34 -35.41 1.00
CA ALA A 82 -6.41 -36.15 -0.28
C ALA A 82 -5.85 -35.48 -1.56
N PRO A 83 -5.50 -36.24 -2.62
CA PRO A 83 -5.70 -37.69 -2.85
C PRO A 83 -4.53 -38.60 -2.48
#